data_AF-A0A961PXC9-F1
#
_entry.id   AF-A0A961PXC9-F1
#
_cell.length_a   1.000
_cell.length_b   1.000
_cell.length_c   1.000
_cell.angle_alpha   90.00
_cell.angle_beta   90.00
_cell.angle_gamma   90.00
#
_symmetry.space_group_name_H-M   'P 1'
#
loop_
_entity.id
_entity.type
_entity.pdbx_description
1 polymer ?
#
loop_
_entity_poly.entity_id
_entity_poly.type
_entity_poly.pdbx_seq_one_letter_code
_entity_poly.pdbx_strand_id
1 'polypeptide(L)'
;MLRKTIPAILLAAFSGPALAERMAAPEGAAAYIIAPADGATVTSPVTVVFGLRGMGIAPAGVGKEGTGHHHLLIDIEPEALDLDAALPAD
;
A
#
# COMPACT_ATOMS: atom_id res chain seq x y z
N MET A 1 -26.40 56.60 2.01
CA MET A 1 -26.73 55.23 2.47
C MET A 1 -26.62 54.29 1.27
N LEU A 2 -25.59 53.46 1.18
CA LEU A 2 -25.61 52.31 0.26
C LEU A 2 -24.66 51.23 0.79
N ARG A 3 -25.23 50.20 1.44
CA ARG A 3 -24.51 49.04 1.96
C ARG A 3 -24.26 48.09 0.79
N LYS A 4 -23.01 47.98 0.33
CA LYS A 4 -22.61 46.94 -0.64
C LYS A 4 -22.40 45.64 0.13
N THR A 5 -23.29 44.67 -0.07
CA THR A 5 -23.15 43.31 0.44
C THR A 5 -22.23 42.52 -0.50
N ILE A 6 -21.14 41.96 0.05
CA ILE A 6 -20.22 41.07 -0.66
C ILE A 6 -20.76 39.64 -0.50
N PRO A 7 -21.02 38.87 -1.57
CA PRO A 7 -21.42 37.48 -1.42
C PRO A 7 -20.19 36.66 -1.06
N ALA A 8 -20.23 36.00 0.10
CA ALA A 8 -19.26 34.99 0.46
C ALA A 8 -19.54 33.73 -0.36
N ILE A 9 -18.71 33.46 -1.37
CA ILE A 9 -18.71 32.17 -2.08
C ILE A 9 -18.02 31.17 -1.16
N LEU A 10 -18.82 30.29 -0.55
CA LEU A 10 -18.33 29.17 0.25
C LEU A 10 -17.83 28.09 -0.72
N LEU A 11 -16.51 28.00 -0.91
CA LEU A 11 -15.90 26.91 -1.66
C LEU A 11 -15.89 25.66 -0.78
N ALA A 12 -16.88 24.78 -0.98
CA ALA A 12 -16.89 23.48 -0.34
C ALA A 12 -15.77 22.61 -0.95
N ALA A 13 -14.68 22.44 -0.22
CA ALA A 13 -13.64 21.49 -0.58
C ALA A 13 -14.17 20.06 -0.35
N PHE A 14 -14.54 19.37 -1.43
CA PHE A 14 -14.86 17.96 -1.40
C PHE A 14 -13.57 17.16 -1.12
N SER A 15 -13.40 16.68 0.10
CA SER A 15 -12.39 15.67 0.43
C SER A 15 -12.98 14.30 0.12
N GLY A 16 -12.81 13.85 -1.13
CA GLY A 16 -13.06 12.45 -1.49
C GLY A 16 -12.00 11.53 -0.88
N PRO A 17 -12.25 10.21 -0.78
CA PRO A 17 -11.22 9.27 -0.39
C PRO A 17 -10.07 9.37 -1.39
N ALA A 18 -8.87 9.65 -0.89
CA ALA A 18 -7.66 9.52 -1.68
C ALA A 18 -7.50 8.04 -2.00
N LEU A 19 -7.92 7.62 -3.19
CA LEU A 19 -7.52 6.34 -3.74
C LEU A 19 -5.99 6.42 -3.86
N ALA A 20 -5.27 5.68 -3.02
CA ALA A 20 -3.83 5.61 -3.10
C ALA A 20 -3.50 4.95 -4.44
N GLU A 21 -3.24 5.76 -5.46
CA GLU A 21 -2.89 5.30 -6.79
C GLU A 21 -1.61 4.47 -6.67
N ARG A 22 -1.66 3.23 -7.16
CA ARG A 22 -0.54 2.30 -7.07
C ARG A 22 0.66 2.90 -7.79
N MET A 23 1.67 3.31 -7.04
CA MET A 23 2.91 3.80 -7.61
C MET A 23 3.67 2.64 -8.23
N ALA A 24 4.09 2.79 -9.48
CA ALA A 24 4.95 1.81 -10.14
C ALA A 24 6.27 1.67 -9.36
N ALA A 25 6.69 0.42 -9.14
CA ALA A 25 7.99 0.15 -8.56
C ALA A 25 9.12 0.60 -9.51
N PRO A 26 10.24 1.14 -9.00
CA PRO A 26 11.41 1.43 -9.82
C PRO A 26 11.93 0.19 -10.55
N GLU A 27 12.63 0.40 -11.67
CA GLU A 27 13.25 -0.70 -12.41
C GLU A 27 14.25 -1.47 -11.51
N GLY A 28 14.19 -2.81 -11.57
CA GLY A 28 15.05 -3.69 -10.77
C GLY A 28 14.65 -3.83 -9.30
N ALA A 29 13.57 -3.17 -8.87
CA ALA A 29 12.98 -3.37 -7.56
C ALA A 29 12.47 -4.81 -7.41
N ALA A 30 12.66 -5.40 -6.22
CA ALA A 30 12.24 -6.76 -5.93
C ALA A 30 11.95 -6.92 -4.44
N ALA A 31 10.80 -7.51 -4.13
CA ALA A 31 10.49 -8.08 -2.82
C ALA A 31 10.63 -9.61 -2.92
N TYR A 32 11.20 -10.24 -1.90
CA TYR A 32 11.45 -11.69 -1.89
C TYR A 32 11.49 -12.23 -0.45
N ILE A 33 11.36 -13.54 -0.31
CA ILE A 33 11.47 -14.24 0.97
C ILE A 33 12.89 -14.79 1.08
N ILE A 34 13.58 -14.44 2.17
CA ILE A 34 14.91 -14.95 2.52
C ILE A 34 14.77 -16.23 3.34
N ALA A 35 13.82 -16.26 4.27
CA ALA A 35 13.49 -17.42 5.08
C ALA A 35 11.98 -17.45 5.36
N PRO A 36 11.35 -18.63 5.46
CA PRO A 36 11.95 -19.95 5.20
C PRO A 36 12.33 -20.13 3.72
N ALA A 37 13.23 -21.09 3.43
CA ALA A 37 13.53 -21.45 2.05
C ALA A 37 12.30 -22.07 1.38
N ASP A 38 12.22 -21.95 0.06
CA ASP A 38 11.14 -22.58 -0.72
C ASP A 38 11.06 -24.09 -0.44
N GLY A 39 9.85 -24.59 -0.20
CA GLY A 39 9.56 -25.98 0.17
C GLY A 39 9.96 -26.39 1.60
N ALA A 40 10.46 -25.49 2.45
CA ALA A 40 10.83 -25.84 3.81
C ALA A 40 9.61 -26.21 4.67
N THR A 41 9.75 -27.28 5.46
CA THR A 41 8.80 -27.60 6.54
C THR A 41 9.20 -26.87 7.80
N VAL A 42 8.26 -26.13 8.40
CA VAL A 42 8.48 -25.30 9.59
C VAL A 42 7.60 -25.77 10.76
N THR A 43 7.97 -25.39 11.99
CA THR A 43 7.16 -25.62 13.19
C THR A 43 7.00 -24.30 13.94
N SER A 44 5.85 -24.12 14.59
CA SER A 44 5.56 -22.90 15.34
C SER A 44 6.55 -22.68 16.49
N PRO A 45 7.06 -21.45 16.70
CA PRO A 45 6.76 -20.23 15.94
C PRO A 45 7.49 -20.16 14.58
N VAL A 46 6.76 -19.72 13.54
CA VAL A 46 7.35 -19.51 12.21
C VAL A 46 7.89 -18.09 12.12
N THR A 47 9.18 -17.96 11.79
CA THR A 47 9.81 -16.67 11.49
C THR A 47 9.96 -16.53 9.98
N VAL A 48 9.40 -15.45 9.43
CA VAL A 48 9.53 -15.09 8.01
C VAL A 48 10.43 -13.87 7.90
N VAL A 49 11.42 -13.94 7.01
CA VAL A 49 12.38 -12.87 6.77
C VAL A 49 12.22 -12.38 5.33
N PHE A 50 11.86 -11.12 5.18
CA PHE A 50 11.70 -10.47 3.88
C PHE A 50 12.99 -9.80 3.44
N GLY A 51 13.24 -9.86 2.14
CA GLY A 51 14.20 -9.00 1.46
C GLY A 51 13.49 -8.00 0.58
N LEU A 52 14.07 -6.80 0.48
CA LEU A 52 13.63 -5.75 -0.43
C LEU A 52 14.86 -5.13 -1.10
N ARG A 53 14.80 -4.90 -2.41
CA ARG A 53 15.80 -4.17 -3.18
C ARG A 53 15.11 -3.10 -4.01
N GLY A 54 15.74 -1.94 -4.16
CA GLY A 54 15.29 -0.87 -5.07
C GLY A 54 14.11 -0.03 -4.58
N MET A 55 13.62 -0.29 -3.36
CA MET A 55 12.53 0.47 -2.71
C MET A 55 12.77 0.55 -1.19
N GLY A 56 12.09 1.48 -0.53
CA GLY A 56 11.97 1.53 0.92
C GLY A 56 10.63 0.99 1.44
N ILE A 57 10.51 0.92 2.76
CA ILE A 57 9.28 0.50 3.46
C ILE A 57 8.72 1.71 4.23
N ALA A 58 7.41 1.94 4.12
CA ALA A 58 6.64 2.92 4.86
C ALA A 58 5.39 2.26 5.47
N PRO A 59 4.76 2.87 6.50
CA PRO A 59 3.50 2.37 7.03
C PRO A 59 2.39 2.33 5.98
N ALA A 60 1.44 1.40 6.12
CA ALA A 60 0.27 1.34 5.26
C ALA A 60 -0.51 2.67 5.30
N GLY A 61 -1.01 3.12 4.14
CA GLY A 61 -1.72 4.39 3.98
C GLY A 61 -0.83 5.65 3.97
N VAL A 62 0.48 5.52 4.20
CA VAL A 62 1.43 6.64 4.12
C VAL A 62 2.05 6.68 2.72
N GLY A 63 1.60 7.64 1.91
CA GLY A 63 2.21 7.92 0.61
C GLY A 63 3.59 8.57 0.77
N LYS A 64 4.65 7.77 0.65
CA LYS A 64 6.03 8.26 0.62
C LYS A 64 6.73 7.75 -0.64
N GLU A 65 7.37 8.66 -1.36
CA GLU A 65 8.03 8.38 -2.63
C GLU A 65 9.05 7.23 -2.50
N GLY A 66 9.02 6.32 -3.49
CA GLY A 66 9.94 5.18 -3.55
C GLY A 66 9.74 4.15 -2.43
N THR A 67 8.60 4.18 -1.73
CA THR A 67 8.30 3.23 -0.66
C THR A 67 6.96 2.51 -0.85
N GLY A 68 6.85 1.35 -0.22
CA GLY A 68 5.59 0.60 -0.10
C GLY A 68 5.48 -0.05 1.29
N HIS A 69 4.61 -1.03 1.44
CA HIS A 69 4.48 -1.85 2.64
C HIS A 69 4.41 -3.34 2.24
N HIS A 70 4.77 -4.24 3.15
CA HIS A 70 4.76 -5.69 2.88
C HIS A 70 3.45 -6.33 3.31
N HIS A 71 2.95 -7.23 2.46
CA HIS A 71 1.91 -8.20 2.78
C HIS A 71 2.50 -9.61 2.75
N LEU A 72 2.07 -10.46 3.67
CA LEU A 72 2.34 -11.89 3.65
C LEU A 72 1.00 -12.61 3.45
N LEU A 73 0.84 -13.24 2.30
CA LEU A 73 -0.33 -14.05 1.98
C LEU A 73 -0.01 -15.50 2.29
N ILE A 74 -0.88 -16.18 3.03
CA ILE A 74 -0.73 -17.59 3.44
C ILE A 74 -2.00 -18.32 3.04
N ASP A 75 -1.85 -19.44 2.34
CA ASP A 75 -2.95 -20.30 1.89
C ASP A 75 -4.02 -19.56 1.06
N ILE A 76 -3.59 -18.64 0.19
CA ILE A 76 -4.46 -17.91 -0.73
C ILE A 76 -4.06 -18.24 -2.18
N GLU A 77 -5.06 -18.59 -2.98
CA GLU A 77 -4.92 -18.69 -4.44
C GLU A 77 -4.82 -17.27 -5.03
N PRO A 78 -3.73 -16.92 -5.74
CA PRO A 78 -3.54 -15.57 -6.28
C PRO A 78 -4.67 -15.10 -7.19
N GLU A 79 -5.32 -16.01 -7.92
CA GLU A 79 -6.44 -15.72 -8.82
C GLU A 79 -7.71 -15.29 -8.08
N ALA A 80 -7.80 -15.58 -6.77
CA ALA A 80 -8.91 -15.15 -5.93
C ALA A 80 -8.77 -13.69 -5.45
N LEU A 81 -7.63 -13.04 -5.70
CA LEU A 81 -7.34 -11.69 -5.23
C LEU A 81 -7.40 -10.66 -6.36
N ASP A 82 -8.07 -9.54 -6.07
CA ASP A 82 -7.86 -8.31 -6.83
C ASP A 82 -6.56 -7.66 -6.33
N LEU A 83 -5.46 -7.84 -7.08
CA LEU A 83 -4.15 -7.30 -6.75
C LEU A 83 -4.00 -5.79 -7.02
N ASP A 84 -5.02 -5.17 -7.60
CA ASP A 84 -5.09 -3.72 -7.78
C ASP A 84 -5.91 -3.02 -6.68
N ALA A 85 -6.67 -3.79 -5.91
CA ALA A 85 -7.27 -3.33 -4.66
C ALA A 85 -6.24 -3.28 -3.52
N ALA A 86 -6.54 -2.46 -2.50
CA ALA A 86 -5.74 -2.43 -1.28
C ALA A 86 -5.91 -3.74 -0.51
N LEU A 87 -4.79 -4.41 -0.21
CA LEU A 87 -4.79 -5.60 0.64
C LEU A 87 -4.54 -5.23 2.12
N PRO A 88 -5.10 -5.97 3.09
CA PRO A 88 -6.19 -6.93 2.90
C PRO A 88 -7.47 -6.22 2.44
N ALA A 89 -8.16 -6.82 1.48
CA ALA A 89 -9.49 -6.41 1.06
C ALA A 89 -10.45 -7.46 1.63
N ASP A 90 -11.41 -7.03 2.44
CA ASP A 90 -12.40 -7.87 3.13
C ASP A 90 -13.41 -8.50 2.15
#